data_AF-A0AA36D3V2-F1
#
_entry.id   AF-A0AA36D3V2-F1
#
_cell.length_a   1.000
_cell.length_b   1.000
_cell.length_c   1.000
_cell.angle_alpha   90.00
_cell.angle_beta   90.00
_cell.angle_gamma   90.00
#
_symmetry.space_group_name_H-M   'P 1'
#
loop_
_entity.id
_entity.type
_entity.pdbx_description
1 polymer ?
#
loop_
_entity_poly.entity_id
_entity_poly.type
_entity_poly.pdbx_seq_one_letter_code
_entity_poly.pdbx_strand_id
1 'polypeptide(L)'
;MGDEPCRTRFLLAQTTSIVLLCFTILLFIVLAITTIRLRRAFHPFFSFYFSSLVILYIICMMAIVLCKVWSMTGYDGPLSTVNTYILTISYYLISPINSMIVLYFFNKSITLKLLKSGGASLTLRYQLAENIKAMRAVIPFLICDNFITWNDQLFDILFGVDYLVPTDSCAEDTKFYLFLLTTLIRTVLSYIQPGYILYQHDLFRKKFLALFGKNAGINVFATRRTQPTSKLRKLNNVLGAEIKLAVSQQEYFDIIKSYW
;
A
#
# COMPACT_ATOMS: atom_id res chain seq x y z
N MET A 1 27.69 -35.63 -13.57
CA MET A 1 27.84 -35.43 -12.11
C MET A 1 27.99 -33.95 -11.70
N GLY A 2 27.71 -32.98 -12.58
CA GLY A 2 27.79 -31.53 -12.25
C GLY A 2 26.47 -30.85 -11.85
N ASP A 3 25.32 -31.51 -12.02
CA ASP A 3 24.00 -30.83 -11.98
C ASP A 3 23.32 -30.83 -10.60
N GLU A 4 23.67 -31.76 -9.70
CA GLU A 4 23.12 -31.82 -8.35
C GLU A 4 23.33 -30.56 -7.51
N PRO A 5 24.54 -29.95 -7.43
CA PRO A 5 24.74 -28.76 -6.62
C PRO A 5 23.97 -27.55 -7.16
N CYS A 6 23.75 -27.45 -8.46
CA CYS A 6 22.96 -26.36 -9.04
C CYS A 6 21.47 -26.49 -8.68
N ARG A 7 20.92 -27.70 -8.85
CA ARG A 7 19.52 -27.97 -8.55
C ARG A 7 19.17 -27.68 -7.08
N THR A 8 20.06 -28.03 -6.15
CA THR A 8 19.85 -27.75 -4.72
C THR A 8 19.88 -26.25 -4.41
N ARG A 9 20.84 -25.50 -4.95
CA ARG A 9 20.92 -24.04 -4.78
C ARG A 9 19.70 -23.33 -5.34
N PHE A 10 19.23 -23.79 -6.50
CA PHE A 10 18.04 -23.26 -7.15
C PHE A 10 16.77 -23.52 -6.35
N LEU A 11 16.55 -24.75 -5.90
CA LEU A 11 15.41 -25.11 -5.05
C LEU A 11 15.42 -24.29 -3.75
N LEU A 12 16.59 -24.08 -3.15
CA LEU A 12 16.73 -23.24 -1.96
C LEU A 12 16.34 -21.79 -2.23
N ALA A 13 16.80 -21.21 -3.35
CA ALA A 13 16.46 -19.85 -3.75
C ALA A 13 14.95 -19.67 -4.01
N GLN A 14 14.33 -20.60 -4.75
CA GLN A 14 12.88 -20.60 -4.99
C GLN A 14 12.08 -20.77 -3.70
N THR A 15 12.46 -21.72 -2.85
CA THR A 15 11.80 -21.93 -1.55
C THR A 15 11.89 -20.68 -0.68
N THR A 16 13.06 -20.04 -0.63
CA THR A 16 13.26 -18.79 0.12
C THR A 16 12.39 -17.66 -0.44
N SER A 17 12.33 -17.52 -1.77
CA SER A 17 11.46 -16.56 -2.46
C SER A 17 9.98 -16.77 -2.10
N ILE A 18 9.50 -18.02 -2.13
CA ILE A 18 8.12 -18.39 -1.76
C ILE A 18 7.83 -18.00 -0.30
N VAL A 19 8.73 -18.33 0.63
CA VAL A 19 8.54 -18.01 2.07
C VAL A 19 8.45 -16.49 2.28
N LEU A 20 9.31 -15.72 1.62
CA LEU A 20 9.30 -14.25 1.70
C LEU A 20 8.01 -13.66 1.10
N LEU A 21 7.52 -14.20 -0.02
CA LEU A 21 6.25 -13.79 -0.62
C LEU A 21 5.06 -14.11 0.29
N CYS A 22 5.02 -15.30 0.89
CA CYS A 22 4.00 -15.68 1.87
C CYS A 22 3.96 -14.73 3.07
N PHE A 23 5.12 -14.35 3.62
CA PHE A 23 5.17 -13.39 4.70
C PHE A 23 4.69 -12.00 4.25
N THR A 24 5.01 -11.59 3.03
CA THR A 24 4.49 -10.34 2.45
C THR A 24 2.97 -10.38 2.32
N ILE A 25 2.39 -11.49 1.83
CA ILE A 25 0.93 -11.71 1.76
C ILE A 25 0.29 -11.53 3.13
N LEU A 26 0.88 -12.09 4.18
CA LEU A 26 0.38 -11.93 5.55
C LEU A 26 0.35 -10.46 6.00
N LEU A 27 1.40 -9.68 5.71
CA LEU A 27 1.40 -8.24 6.00
C LEU A 27 0.27 -7.51 5.27
N PHE A 28 0.02 -7.85 4.01
CA PHE A 28 -1.07 -7.27 3.23
C PHE A 28 -2.45 -7.68 3.73
N ILE A 29 -2.62 -8.92 4.21
CA ILE A 29 -3.87 -9.35 4.87
C ILE A 29 -4.11 -8.52 6.12
N VAL A 30 -3.09 -8.30 6.96
CA VAL A 30 -3.19 -7.45 8.15
C VAL A 30 -3.54 -6.02 7.77
N LEU A 31 -2.94 -5.48 6.72
CA LEU A 31 -3.25 -4.15 6.18
C LEU A 31 -4.70 -4.07 5.68
N ALA A 32 -5.18 -5.09 4.97
CA ALA A 32 -6.56 -5.18 4.48
C ALA A 32 -7.55 -5.17 5.64
N ILE A 33 -7.33 -6.02 6.65
CA ILE A 33 -8.15 -6.08 7.87
C ILE A 33 -8.16 -4.71 8.58
N THR A 34 -6.99 -4.09 8.73
CA THR A 34 -6.86 -2.77 9.37
C THR A 34 -7.63 -1.70 8.60
N THR A 35 -7.56 -1.73 7.27
CA THR A 35 -8.30 -0.83 6.38
C THR A 35 -9.81 -1.01 6.55
N ILE A 36 -10.31 -2.25 6.51
CA ILE A 36 -11.73 -2.57 6.70
C ILE A 36 -12.22 -2.09 8.09
N ARG A 37 -11.38 -2.26 9.13
CA ARG A 37 -11.67 -1.79 10.50
C ARG A 37 -11.61 -0.27 10.64
N LEU A 38 -10.91 0.43 9.73
CA LEU A 38 -10.81 1.89 9.68
C LEU A 38 -11.74 2.52 8.63
N ARG A 39 -12.57 1.75 7.93
CA ARG A 39 -13.47 2.25 6.85
C ARG A 39 -14.40 3.39 7.26
N ARG A 40 -14.68 3.54 8.56
CA ARG A 40 -15.52 4.62 9.12
C ARG A 40 -14.75 5.92 9.34
N ALA A 41 -13.42 5.87 9.39
CA ALA A 41 -12.56 7.03 9.57
C ALA A 41 -12.24 7.73 8.24
N PHE A 42 -12.28 6.99 7.13
CA PHE A 42 -12.03 7.52 5.80
C PHE A 42 -13.30 7.66 4.99
N HIS A 43 -13.21 8.38 3.87
CA HIS A 43 -14.31 8.46 2.92
C HIS A 43 -14.69 7.06 2.39
N PRO A 44 -15.97 6.75 2.20
CA PRO A 44 -16.42 5.42 1.77
C PRO A 44 -15.78 4.96 0.46
N PHE A 45 -15.67 5.88 -0.51
CA PHE A 45 -15.03 5.58 -1.79
C PHE A 45 -13.54 5.31 -1.67
N PHE A 46 -12.81 6.06 -0.82
CA PHE A 46 -11.39 5.80 -0.58
C PHE A 46 -11.19 4.42 0.06
N SER A 47 -11.96 4.13 1.11
CA SER A 47 -11.89 2.85 1.81
C SER A 47 -12.18 1.68 0.88
N PHE A 48 -13.21 1.81 0.04
CA PHE A 48 -13.58 0.79 -0.94
C PHE A 48 -12.47 0.61 -1.98
N TYR A 49 -11.99 1.71 -2.56
CA TYR A 49 -10.95 1.69 -3.58
C TYR A 49 -9.65 1.07 -3.06
N PHE A 50 -9.16 1.55 -1.91
CA PHE A 50 -7.93 1.06 -1.30
C PHE A 50 -8.05 -0.40 -0.84
N SER A 51 -9.20 -0.80 -0.27
CA SER A 51 -9.42 -2.20 0.10
C SER A 51 -9.44 -3.11 -1.12
N SER A 52 -10.11 -2.69 -2.21
CA SER A 52 -10.14 -3.44 -3.47
C SER A 52 -8.74 -3.64 -4.03
N LEU A 53 -7.94 -2.57 -4.05
CA LEU A 53 -6.56 -2.59 -4.51
C LEU A 53 -5.69 -3.56 -3.68
N VAL A 54 -5.80 -3.51 -2.34
CA VAL A 54 -5.05 -4.41 -1.46
C VAL A 54 -5.50 -5.86 -1.61
N ILE A 55 -6.80 -6.12 -1.73
CA ILE A 55 -7.33 -7.49 -1.93
C ILE A 55 -6.84 -8.05 -3.27
N LEU A 56 -6.91 -7.25 -4.33
CA LEU A 56 -6.42 -7.66 -5.64
C LEU A 56 -4.92 -7.97 -5.61
N TYR A 57 -4.13 -7.15 -4.91
CA TYR A 57 -2.70 -7.41 -4.68
C TYR A 57 -2.45 -8.77 -3.99
N ILE A 58 -3.23 -9.09 -2.95
CA ILE A 58 -3.14 -10.38 -2.25
C ILE A 58 -3.44 -11.54 -3.21
N ILE A 59 -4.50 -11.43 -4.02
CA ILE A 59 -4.88 -12.48 -4.99
C ILE A 59 -3.75 -12.70 -6.01
N CYS A 60 -3.16 -11.62 -6.53
CA CYS A 60 -2.06 -11.71 -7.48
C CYS A 60 -0.81 -12.34 -6.86
N MET A 61 -0.45 -11.93 -5.64
CA MET A 61 0.68 -12.54 -4.93
C MET A 61 0.46 -14.03 -4.65
N MET A 62 -0.78 -14.44 -4.30
CA MET A 62 -1.14 -15.84 -4.16
C MET A 62 -0.97 -16.61 -5.48
N ALA A 63 -1.38 -16.02 -6.61
CA ALA A 63 -1.18 -16.64 -7.93
C ALA A 63 0.30 -16.81 -8.26
N ILE A 64 1.16 -15.81 -7.98
CA ILE A 64 2.62 -15.90 -8.17
C ILE A 64 3.21 -17.05 -7.33
N VAL A 65 2.81 -17.15 -6.06
CA VAL A 65 3.25 -18.25 -5.17
C VAL A 65 2.83 -19.60 -5.75
N LEU A 66 1.58 -19.73 -6.19
CA LEU A 66 1.09 -20.97 -6.80
C LEU A 66 1.88 -21.33 -8.06
N CYS A 67 2.22 -20.37 -8.90
CA CYS A 67 3.05 -20.61 -10.09
C CYS A 67 4.46 -21.07 -9.74
N LYS A 68 5.10 -20.45 -8.72
CA LYS A 68 6.42 -20.89 -8.26
C LYS A 68 6.38 -22.32 -7.69
N VAL A 69 5.37 -22.63 -6.88
CA VAL A 69 5.16 -24.00 -6.35
C VAL A 69 4.93 -24.99 -7.48
N TRP A 70 4.12 -24.62 -8.48
CA TRP A 70 3.86 -25.46 -9.65
C TRP A 70 5.13 -25.70 -10.48
N SER A 71 5.93 -24.66 -10.72
CA SER A 71 7.22 -24.78 -11.42
C SER A 71 8.19 -25.74 -10.71
N MET A 72 8.18 -25.78 -9.37
CA MET A 72 9.01 -26.74 -8.61
C MET A 72 8.63 -28.21 -8.85
N THR A 73 7.43 -28.51 -9.37
CA THR A 73 7.02 -29.88 -9.73
C THR A 73 7.58 -30.34 -11.08
N GLY A 74 8.25 -29.46 -11.83
CA GLY A 74 8.82 -29.76 -13.14
C GLY A 74 7.80 -29.81 -14.28
N TYR A 75 6.60 -29.27 -14.07
CA TYR A 75 5.54 -29.23 -15.08
C TYR A 75 5.46 -27.83 -15.72
N ASP A 76 6.24 -27.62 -16.78
CA ASP A 76 6.27 -26.36 -17.54
C ASP A 76 5.22 -26.39 -18.67
N GLY A 77 3.94 -26.33 -18.30
CA GLY A 77 2.85 -26.25 -19.27
C GLY A 77 2.71 -24.83 -19.84
N PRO A 78 2.71 -24.62 -21.18
CA PRO A 78 2.67 -23.28 -21.79
C PRO A 78 1.39 -22.49 -21.47
N LEU A 79 0.29 -23.19 -21.14
CA LEU A 79 -0.97 -22.57 -20.74
C LEU A 79 -0.91 -21.92 -19.35
N SER A 80 -0.05 -22.43 -18.46
CA SER A 80 0.14 -21.87 -17.12
C SER A 80 0.96 -20.59 -17.15
N THR A 81 2.02 -20.54 -17.97
CA THR A 81 2.89 -19.39 -18.14
C THR A 81 2.15 -18.23 -18.80
N VAL A 82 1.44 -18.48 -19.90
CA VAL A 82 0.72 -17.43 -20.64
C VAL A 82 -0.40 -16.80 -19.82
N ASN A 83 -1.18 -17.61 -19.09
CA ASN A 83 -2.28 -17.08 -18.28
C ASN A 83 -1.77 -16.26 -17.09
N THR A 84 -0.64 -16.68 -16.49
CA THR A 84 0.02 -15.92 -15.42
C THR A 84 0.65 -14.63 -15.93
N TYR A 85 1.27 -14.63 -17.11
CA TYR A 85 1.78 -13.41 -17.74
C TYR A 85 0.66 -12.44 -18.08
N ILE A 86 -0.48 -12.92 -18.59
CA ILE A 86 -1.65 -12.06 -18.88
C ILE A 86 -2.26 -11.51 -17.59
N LEU A 87 -2.38 -12.31 -16.53
CA LEU A 87 -2.85 -11.86 -15.21
C LEU A 87 -1.88 -10.86 -14.57
N THR A 88 -0.58 -11.06 -14.76
CA THR A 88 0.50 -10.18 -14.27
C THR A 88 0.50 -8.85 -15.03
N ILE A 89 0.48 -8.87 -16.35
CA ILE A 89 0.45 -7.68 -17.22
C ILE A 89 -0.86 -6.89 -17.01
N SER A 90 -2.01 -7.57 -16.99
CA SER A 90 -3.29 -6.91 -16.73
C SER A 90 -3.34 -6.32 -15.32
N TYR A 91 -2.76 -6.97 -14.31
CA TYR A 91 -2.68 -6.40 -12.98
C TYR A 91 -1.73 -5.19 -12.91
N TYR A 92 -0.50 -5.32 -13.38
CA TYR A 92 0.55 -4.31 -13.17
C TYR A 92 0.51 -3.12 -14.14
N LEU A 93 -0.10 -3.23 -15.32
CA LEU A 93 -0.26 -2.08 -16.23
C LEU A 93 -1.64 -1.44 -16.10
N ILE A 94 -2.70 -2.25 -16.04
CA ILE A 94 -4.07 -1.71 -16.09
C ILE A 94 -4.52 -1.21 -14.71
N SER A 95 -4.14 -1.87 -13.60
CA SER A 95 -4.53 -1.43 -12.25
C SER A 95 -3.93 -0.07 -11.88
N PRO A 96 -2.62 0.21 -12.08
CA PRO A 96 -2.05 1.50 -11.70
C PRO A 96 -2.47 2.65 -12.61
N ILE A 97 -2.62 2.41 -13.92
CA ILE A 97 -3.10 3.44 -14.85
C ILE A 97 -4.56 3.79 -14.52
N ASN A 98 -5.42 2.80 -14.30
CA ASN A 98 -6.80 3.02 -13.88
C ASN A 98 -6.86 3.71 -12.50
N SER A 99 -5.96 3.34 -11.58
CA SER A 99 -5.86 3.99 -10.28
C SER A 99 -5.59 5.49 -10.39
N MET A 100 -4.60 5.86 -11.20
CA MET A 100 -4.17 7.24 -11.41
C MET A 100 -5.26 8.05 -12.13
N ILE A 101 -5.92 7.46 -13.13
CA ILE A 101 -7.03 8.08 -13.86
C ILE A 101 -8.21 8.33 -12.90
N VAL A 102 -8.61 7.33 -12.11
CA VAL A 102 -9.69 7.46 -11.14
C VAL A 102 -9.35 8.51 -10.09
N LEU A 103 -8.14 8.48 -9.52
CA LEU A 103 -7.65 9.49 -8.57
C LEU A 103 -7.67 10.90 -9.18
N TYR A 104 -7.22 11.05 -10.42
CA TYR A 104 -7.25 12.33 -11.14
C TYR A 104 -8.67 12.86 -11.33
N PHE A 105 -9.59 12.03 -11.83
CA PHE A 105 -10.98 12.45 -12.04
C PHE A 105 -11.70 12.77 -10.72
N PHE A 106 -11.47 11.99 -9.67
CA PHE A 106 -12.02 12.30 -8.34
C PHE A 106 -11.50 13.63 -7.82
N ASN A 107 -10.18 13.85 -7.85
CA ASN A 107 -9.59 15.12 -7.44
C ASN A 107 -10.12 16.29 -8.25
N LYS A 108 -10.16 16.15 -9.58
CA LYS A 108 -10.69 17.17 -10.47
C LYS A 108 -12.17 17.47 -10.17
N SER A 109 -12.99 16.45 -9.95
CA SER A 109 -14.43 16.62 -9.66
C SER A 109 -14.68 17.36 -8.34
N ILE A 110 -13.88 17.08 -7.31
CA ILE A 110 -14.00 17.74 -6.00
C ILE A 110 -13.49 19.19 -6.10
N THR A 111 -12.34 19.40 -6.73
CA THR A 111 -11.76 20.75 -6.94
C THR A 111 -12.68 21.63 -7.79
N LEU A 112 -13.34 21.08 -8.82
CA LEU A 112 -14.31 21.83 -9.62
C LEU A 112 -15.59 22.18 -8.86
N LYS A 113 -16.09 21.29 -7.98
CA LYS A 113 -17.23 21.60 -7.11
C LYS A 113 -16.89 22.69 -6.09
N LEU A 114 -15.66 22.68 -5.57
CA LEU A 114 -15.12 23.71 -4.68
C LEU A 114 -15.01 25.09 -5.35
N LEU A 115 -14.52 25.13 -6.58
CA LEU A 115 -14.37 26.36 -7.37
C LEU A 115 -15.72 26.95 -7.78
N LYS A 116 -16.71 26.11 -8.14
CA LYS A 116 -18.02 26.56 -8.60
C LYS A 116 -18.96 27.04 -7.48
N SER A 117 -18.79 26.57 -6.24
CA SER A 117 -19.78 26.87 -5.17
C SER A 117 -19.53 28.15 -4.37
N GLY A 118 -18.53 28.98 -4.73
CA GLY A 118 -18.25 30.25 -4.05
C GLY A 118 -17.83 30.14 -2.57
N GLY A 119 -17.67 28.93 -2.04
CA GLY A 119 -17.36 28.67 -0.64
C GLY A 119 -17.80 27.28 -0.21
N ALA A 120 -16.84 26.37 0.01
CA ALA A 120 -17.16 25.05 0.54
C ALA A 120 -17.44 25.05 2.04
N SER A 121 -18.47 24.31 2.44
CA SER A 121 -18.76 24.01 3.84
C SER A 121 -17.53 23.42 4.55
N LEU A 122 -17.35 23.75 5.83
CA LEU A 122 -16.20 23.28 6.63
C LEU A 122 -16.03 21.76 6.56
N THR A 123 -17.14 21.02 6.52
CA THR A 123 -17.20 19.57 6.40
C THR A 123 -16.58 19.07 5.10
N LEU A 124 -16.87 19.73 3.96
CA LEU A 124 -16.32 19.35 2.66
C LEU A 124 -14.80 19.56 2.60
N ARG A 125 -14.31 20.67 3.18
CA ARG A 125 -12.87 20.96 3.25
C ARG A 125 -12.12 19.94 4.10
N TYR A 126 -12.71 19.53 5.22
CA TYR A 126 -12.14 18.50 6.09
C TYR A 126 -12.10 17.13 5.39
N GLN A 127 -13.19 16.76 4.70
CA GLN A 127 -13.24 15.51 3.92
C GLN A 127 -12.24 15.50 2.76
N LEU A 128 -12.04 16.62 2.07
CA LEU A 128 -11.02 16.73 1.04
C LEU A 128 -9.61 16.62 1.61
N ALA A 129 -9.32 17.27 2.74
CA ALA A 129 -8.01 17.21 3.39
C ALA A 129 -7.66 15.76 3.82
N GLU A 130 -8.62 15.02 4.37
CA GLU A 130 -8.46 13.60 4.68
C GLU A 130 -8.26 12.76 3.40
N ASN A 131 -9.00 13.02 2.33
CA ASN A 131 -8.81 12.32 1.06
C ASN A 131 -7.41 12.57 0.46
N ILE A 132 -6.91 13.81 0.48
CA ILE A 132 -5.55 14.13 0.03
C ILE A 132 -4.52 13.41 0.88
N LYS A 133 -4.70 13.38 2.21
CA LYS A 133 -3.82 12.65 3.11
C LYS A 133 -3.82 11.14 2.81
N ALA A 134 -4.98 10.58 2.53
CA ALA A 134 -5.14 9.18 2.19
C ALA A 134 -4.52 8.84 0.83
N MET A 135 -4.68 9.71 -0.18
CA MET A 135 -3.99 9.57 -1.47
C MET A 135 -2.46 9.64 -1.36
N ARG A 136 -1.93 10.47 -0.46
CA ARG A 136 -0.48 10.53 -0.20
C ARG A 136 0.07 9.20 0.32
N ALA A 137 -0.76 8.31 0.88
CA ALA A 137 -0.35 6.94 1.21
C ALA A 137 -0.46 5.97 0.03
N VAL A 138 -1.44 6.16 -0.86
CA VAL A 138 -1.65 5.28 -2.03
C VAL A 138 -0.64 5.56 -3.14
N ILE A 139 -0.23 6.81 -3.37
CA ILE A 139 0.70 7.15 -4.45
C ILE A 139 2.04 6.41 -4.31
N PRO A 140 2.71 6.42 -3.15
CA PRO A 140 3.99 5.71 -2.99
C PRO A 140 3.84 4.19 -3.07
N PHE A 141 2.68 3.67 -2.63
CA PHE A 141 2.34 2.27 -2.83
C PHE A 141 2.38 1.90 -4.32
N LEU A 142 1.68 2.68 -5.15
CA LEU A 142 1.64 2.49 -6.61
C LEU A 142 3.01 2.68 -7.25
N ILE A 143 3.80 3.66 -6.82
CA ILE A 143 5.15 3.88 -7.37
C ILE A 143 6.04 2.66 -7.11
N CYS A 144 6.04 2.13 -5.88
CA CYS A 144 6.82 0.94 -5.55
C CYS A 144 6.35 -0.28 -6.37
N ASP A 145 5.04 -0.42 -6.56
CA ASP A 145 4.45 -1.52 -7.34
C ASP A 145 4.86 -1.47 -8.82
N ASN A 146 4.83 -0.28 -9.41
CA ASN A 146 5.31 -0.06 -10.77
C ASN A 146 6.82 -0.35 -10.89
N PHE A 147 7.61 0.02 -9.89
CA PHE A 147 9.05 -0.23 -9.91
C PHE A 147 9.38 -1.72 -9.83
N ILE A 148 8.62 -2.50 -9.04
CA ILE A 148 8.75 -3.97 -9.03
C ILE A 148 8.53 -4.50 -10.45
N THR A 149 7.40 -4.14 -11.06
CA THR A 149 7.04 -4.58 -12.42
C THR A 149 8.10 -4.22 -13.45
N TRP A 150 8.56 -2.97 -13.42
CA TRP A 150 9.60 -2.49 -14.32
C TRP A 150 10.89 -3.25 -14.13
N ASN A 151 11.30 -3.50 -12.89
CA ASN A 151 12.47 -4.31 -12.59
C ASN A 151 12.32 -5.72 -13.17
N ASP A 152 11.19 -6.39 -12.99
CA ASP A 152 11.00 -7.74 -13.53
C ASP A 152 11.05 -7.77 -15.06
N GLN A 153 10.33 -6.85 -15.72
CA GLN A 153 10.29 -6.77 -17.18
C GLN A 153 11.65 -6.39 -17.78
N LEU A 154 12.38 -5.47 -17.12
CA LEU A 154 13.70 -5.05 -17.56
C LEU A 154 14.71 -6.21 -17.51
N PHE A 155 14.68 -7.01 -16.44
CA PHE A 155 15.58 -8.15 -16.31
C PHE A 155 15.23 -9.31 -17.24
N ASP A 156 13.93 -9.54 -17.49
CA ASP A 156 13.47 -10.51 -18.50
C ASP A 156 13.93 -10.08 -19.91
N ILE A 157 13.69 -8.82 -20.30
CA ILE A 157 14.05 -8.33 -21.65
C ILE A 157 15.57 -8.26 -21.86
N LEU A 158 16.34 -7.75 -20.89
CA LEU A 158 17.79 -7.52 -21.07
C LEU A 158 18.63 -8.78 -20.86
N PHE A 159 18.22 -9.66 -19.96
CA PHE A 159 19.03 -10.80 -19.52
C PHE A 159 18.35 -12.16 -19.72
N GLY A 160 17.09 -12.19 -20.17
CA GLY A 160 16.31 -13.43 -20.31
C GLY A 160 16.06 -14.11 -18.98
N VAL A 161 16.01 -13.34 -17.88
CA VAL A 161 15.81 -13.87 -16.52
C VAL A 161 14.36 -13.69 -16.13
N ASP A 162 13.57 -14.75 -16.26
CA ASP A 162 12.20 -14.76 -15.73
C ASP A 162 12.22 -14.99 -14.21
N TYR A 163 11.54 -14.12 -13.49
CA TYR A 163 11.38 -14.22 -12.04
C TYR A 163 10.34 -15.28 -11.62
N LEU A 164 9.41 -15.65 -12.52
CA LEU A 164 8.35 -16.65 -12.31
C LEU A 164 8.89 -18.06 -12.52
N VAL A 165 9.34 -18.35 -13.74
CA VAL A 165 9.80 -19.69 -14.16
C VAL A 165 11.15 -19.54 -14.85
N PRO A 166 12.27 -19.72 -14.11
CA PRO A 166 13.59 -19.56 -14.68
C PRO A 166 13.85 -20.64 -15.73
N THR A 167 13.87 -20.26 -17.01
CA THR A 167 14.33 -21.12 -18.11
C THR A 167 15.84 -21.28 -18.02
N ASP A 168 16.31 -22.54 -17.96
CA ASP A 168 17.71 -22.96 -18.03
C ASP A 168 18.73 -22.15 -17.21
N SER A 169 18.30 -21.62 -16.05
CA SER A 169 19.12 -20.71 -15.22
C SER A 169 20.28 -21.41 -14.50
N CYS A 170 20.40 -22.73 -14.65
CA CYS A 170 21.52 -23.53 -14.15
C CYS A 170 22.70 -23.62 -15.13
N ALA A 171 22.56 -23.12 -16.37
CA ALA A 171 23.65 -23.16 -17.36
C ALA A 171 24.70 -22.05 -17.15
N GLU A 172 24.34 -20.93 -16.53
CA GLU A 172 25.21 -19.76 -16.36
C GLU A 172 25.08 -19.15 -14.95
N ASP A 173 26.18 -19.11 -14.19
CA ASP A 173 26.24 -18.51 -12.85
C ASP A 173 25.72 -17.06 -12.82
N THR A 174 25.96 -16.29 -13.89
CA THR A 174 25.50 -14.90 -14.02
C THR A 174 23.98 -14.78 -13.94
N LYS A 175 23.23 -15.67 -14.62
CA LYS A 175 21.76 -15.66 -14.61
C LYS A 175 21.21 -16.00 -13.24
N PHE A 176 21.87 -16.91 -12.51
CA PHE A 176 21.52 -17.22 -11.13
C PHE A 176 21.66 -16.02 -10.19
N TYR A 177 22.78 -15.27 -10.27
CA TYR A 177 22.95 -14.06 -9.47
C TYR A 177 21.98 -12.93 -9.85
N LEU A 178 21.68 -12.77 -11.14
CA LEU A 178 20.67 -11.81 -11.60
C LEU A 178 19.27 -12.18 -11.09
N PHE A 179 18.93 -13.48 -11.07
CA PHE A 179 17.70 -14.00 -10.48
C PHE A 179 17.60 -13.67 -8.96
N LEU A 180 18.69 -13.87 -8.22
CA LEU A 180 18.73 -13.51 -6.80
C LEU A 180 18.58 -12.00 -6.59
N LEU A 181 19.22 -11.20 -7.43
CA LEU A 181 19.16 -9.75 -7.37
C LEU A 181 17.74 -9.24 -7.62
N THR A 182 17.07 -9.69 -8.68
CA THR A 182 15.68 -9.29 -8.96
C THR A 182 14.74 -9.73 -7.84
N THR A 183 14.92 -10.94 -7.30
CA THR A 183 14.14 -11.43 -6.15
C THR A 183 14.34 -10.57 -4.90
N LEU A 184 15.58 -10.15 -4.63
CA LEU A 184 15.89 -9.27 -3.51
C LEU A 184 15.25 -7.89 -3.66
N ILE A 185 15.40 -7.25 -4.83
CA ILE A 185 14.82 -5.94 -5.13
C ILE A 185 13.30 -5.97 -4.95
N ARG A 186 12.63 -6.95 -5.57
CA ARG A 186 11.19 -7.18 -5.43
C ARG A 186 10.80 -7.31 -3.96
N THR A 187 11.49 -8.16 -3.21
CA THR A 187 11.18 -8.41 -1.80
C THR A 187 11.28 -7.13 -0.97
N VAL A 188 12.36 -6.37 -1.13
CA VAL A 188 12.57 -5.10 -0.42
C VAL A 188 11.45 -4.10 -0.72
N LEU A 189 11.10 -3.93 -2.00
CA LEU A 189 10.05 -2.99 -2.41
C LEU A 189 8.67 -3.40 -1.88
N SER A 190 8.35 -4.70 -1.91
CA SER A 190 7.10 -5.23 -1.37
C SER A 190 6.99 -5.02 0.15
N TYR A 191 8.10 -5.00 0.89
CA TYR A 191 8.09 -4.67 2.32
C TYR A 191 8.00 -3.17 2.61
N ILE A 192 8.59 -2.33 1.75
CA ILE A 192 8.52 -0.87 1.88
C ILE A 192 7.06 -0.41 1.80
N GLN A 193 6.25 -1.02 0.93
CA GLN A 193 4.84 -0.67 0.72
C GLN A 193 3.99 -0.62 2.03
N PRO A 194 3.80 -1.73 2.77
CA PRO A 194 3.04 -1.71 4.02
C PRO A 194 3.75 -0.89 5.10
N GLY A 195 5.09 -0.89 5.14
CA GLY A 195 5.88 -0.09 6.08
C GLY A 195 5.64 1.41 5.93
N TYR A 196 5.57 1.89 4.68
CA TYR A 196 5.29 3.29 4.37
C TYR A 196 3.90 3.72 4.81
N ILE A 197 2.89 2.87 4.59
CA ILE A 197 1.50 3.15 5.00
C ILE A 197 1.40 3.24 6.54
N LEU A 198 2.09 2.36 7.26
CA LEU A 198 2.18 2.39 8.72
C LEU A 198 2.92 3.63 9.22
N TYR A 199 3.94 4.10 8.50
CA TYR A 199 4.68 5.31 8.86
C TYR A 199 3.84 6.59 8.67
N GLN A 200 3.14 6.72 7.55
CA GLN A 200 2.39 7.94 7.21
C GLN A 200 1.12 8.13 8.04
N HIS A 201 0.44 7.05 8.45
CA HIS A 201 -0.83 7.14 9.13
C HIS A 201 -0.78 6.68 10.59
N ASP A 202 -0.80 7.64 11.51
CA ASP A 202 -0.88 7.39 12.95
C ASP A 202 -2.02 6.45 13.37
N LEU A 203 -3.17 6.54 12.69
CA LEU A 203 -4.32 5.68 12.96
C LEU A 203 -4.04 4.21 12.57
N PHE A 204 -3.40 4.00 11.43
CA PHE A 204 -2.98 2.67 10.99
C PHE A 204 -1.93 2.11 11.93
N ARG A 205 -0.90 2.90 12.27
CA ARG A 205 0.14 2.51 13.23
C ARG A 205 -0.42 2.07 14.58
N LYS A 206 -1.30 2.88 15.18
CA LYS A 206 -1.89 2.57 16.50
C LYS A 206 -2.74 1.30 16.47
N LYS A 207 -3.54 1.09 15.41
CA LYS A 207 -4.36 -0.12 15.28
C LYS A 207 -3.54 -1.36 14.93
N PHE A 208 -2.52 -1.21 14.10
CA PHE A 208 -1.58 -2.28 13.78
C PHE A 208 -0.85 -2.75 15.06
N LEU A 209 -0.29 -1.82 15.84
CA LEU A 209 0.33 -2.14 17.13
C LEU A 209 -0.65 -2.80 18.12
N ALA A 210 -1.92 -2.39 18.10
CA ALA A 210 -2.95 -3.01 18.94
C ALA A 210 -3.31 -4.45 18.51
N LEU A 211 -3.04 -4.86 17.27
CA LEU A 211 -3.22 -6.25 16.82
C LEU A 211 -2.11 -7.18 17.33
N PHE A 212 -0.89 -6.65 17.51
CA PHE A 212 0.27 -7.42 17.98
C PHE A 212 0.55 -7.27 19.49
N GLY A 213 0.02 -6.22 20.13
CA GLY A 213 0.14 -5.99 21.57
C GLY A 213 -0.97 -6.67 22.37
N LYS A 214 -0.60 -7.59 23.27
CA LYS A 214 -1.52 -8.39 24.11
C LYS A 214 -2.34 -7.60 25.17
N ASN A 215 -2.33 -6.27 25.15
CA ASN A 215 -3.08 -5.41 26.08
C ASN A 215 -3.20 -3.97 25.55
N ALA A 216 -3.91 -3.76 24.44
CA ALA A 216 -4.31 -2.41 24.02
C ALA A 216 -5.82 -2.30 24.00
N GLY A 217 -6.41 -2.26 25.20
CA GLY A 217 -7.77 -1.77 25.45
C GLY A 217 -7.89 -0.29 25.12
N ILE A 218 -7.60 0.10 23.88
CA ILE A 218 -7.87 1.44 23.38
C ILE A 218 -9.25 1.38 22.74
N ASN A 219 -10.24 1.58 23.59
CA ASN A 219 -11.57 2.00 23.17
C ASN A 219 -11.44 3.34 22.42
N VAL A 220 -11.15 3.29 21.13
CA VAL A 220 -11.14 4.47 20.23
C VAL A 220 -12.55 5.09 20.12
N PHE A 221 -13.59 4.43 20.66
CA PHE A 221 -14.94 4.97 20.79
C PHE A 221 -15.40 5.28 22.23
N ALA A 222 -14.60 5.03 23.28
CA ALA A 222 -15.00 5.34 24.67
C ALA A 222 -14.35 6.60 25.25
N THR A 223 -13.42 7.28 24.57
CA THR A 223 -12.87 8.56 25.06
C THR A 223 -13.77 9.78 24.77
N ARG A 224 -15.11 9.63 24.86
CA ARG A 224 -16.06 10.74 24.71
C ARG A 224 -17.04 10.93 25.87
N ARG A 225 -16.98 10.14 26.94
CA ARG A 225 -17.69 10.47 28.18
C ARG A 225 -16.76 10.23 29.36
N THR A 226 -16.83 11.14 30.33
CA THR A 226 -16.14 11.17 31.63
C THR A 226 -14.63 11.45 31.60
N GLN A 227 -14.28 12.72 31.41
CA GLN A 227 -13.20 13.31 32.22
C GLN A 227 -13.69 14.66 32.78
N PRO A 228 -13.76 14.84 34.12
CA PRO A 228 -14.15 16.10 34.72
C PRO A 228 -12.99 17.12 34.61
N THR A 229 -13.36 18.33 34.21
CA THR A 229 -12.79 19.65 34.58
C THR A 229 -11.27 19.84 34.73
N SER A 230 -10.76 20.82 33.97
CA SER A 230 -9.63 21.73 34.30
C SER A 230 -8.25 21.56 33.66
N LYS A 231 -8.11 21.01 32.44
CA LYS A 231 -6.97 21.37 31.56
C LYS A 231 -7.46 21.61 30.14
N LEU A 232 -7.38 22.86 29.68
CA LEU A 232 -7.73 23.26 28.32
C LEU A 232 -6.97 22.37 27.32
N ARG A 233 -7.74 21.63 26.54
CA ARG A 233 -7.25 20.70 25.53
C ARG A 233 -6.65 21.51 24.38
N LYS A 234 -5.34 21.39 24.15
CA LYS A 234 -4.66 21.98 22.98
C LYS A 234 -5.31 21.48 21.70
N LEU A 235 -5.89 22.40 20.92
CA LEU A 235 -6.46 22.10 19.61
C LEU A 235 -5.47 22.58 18.55
N ASN A 236 -5.05 21.69 17.66
CA ASN A 236 -4.19 22.05 16.53
C ASN A 236 -5.03 22.14 15.26
N ASN A 237 -4.73 23.09 14.40
CA ASN A 237 -5.38 23.22 13.09
C ASN A 237 -4.89 22.12 12.13
N VAL A 238 -5.51 22.06 10.95
CA VAL A 238 -5.21 21.07 9.89
C VAL A 238 -3.78 21.22 9.32
N LEU A 239 -3.10 22.35 9.58
CA LEU A 239 -1.71 22.64 9.23
C LEU A 239 -0.73 22.39 10.39
N GLY A 240 -1.20 21.90 11.55
CA GLY A 240 -0.37 21.62 12.72
C GLY A 240 -0.09 22.83 13.62
N ALA A 241 -0.65 24.01 13.34
CA ALA A 241 -0.50 25.19 14.19
C ALA A 241 -1.44 25.09 15.40
N GLU A 242 -0.94 25.42 16.59
CA GLU A 242 -1.76 25.48 17.82
C GLU A 242 -2.83 26.57 17.69
N ILE A 243 -4.10 26.15 17.69
CA ILE A 243 -5.24 27.04 17.88
C ILE A 243 -5.26 27.32 19.39
N LYS A 244 -4.70 28.46 19.78
CA LYS A 244 -5.03 29.05 21.07
C LYS A 244 -6.55 29.28 21.05
N LEU A 245 -7.30 28.53 21.86
CA LEU A 245 -8.71 28.85 22.10
C LEU A 245 -8.72 30.26 22.68
N ALA A 246 -9.07 31.24 21.85
CA ALA A 246 -9.26 32.62 22.27
C ALA A 246 -10.25 32.62 23.45
N VAL A 247 -9.87 33.32 24.51
CA VAL A 247 -10.55 33.28 25.80
C VAL A 247 -11.86 34.09 25.77
N SER A 248 -12.20 34.72 24.65
CA SER A 248 -13.56 35.20 24.39
C SER A 248 -13.86 35.24 22.88
N GLN A 249 -15.14 35.09 22.50
CA GLN A 249 -15.59 35.26 21.12
C GLN A 249 -15.22 36.65 20.57
N GLN A 250 -15.16 37.68 21.42
CA GLN A 250 -14.77 39.04 21.06
C GLN A 250 -13.35 39.08 20.46
N GLU A 251 -12.40 38.45 21.15
CA GLU A 251 -10.99 38.45 20.77
C GLU A 251 -10.75 37.76 19.42
N TYR A 252 -11.55 36.73 19.11
CA TYR A 252 -11.54 36.07 17.79
C TYR A 252 -12.03 37.00 16.67
N PHE A 253 -13.09 37.78 16.90
CA PHE A 253 -13.61 38.71 15.90
C PHE A 253 -12.72 39.95 15.73
N ASP A 254 -12.03 40.39 16.79
CA ASP A 254 -11.07 41.49 16.72
C ASP A 254 -9.81 41.10 15.94
N ILE A 255 -9.32 39.86 16.11
CA ILE A 255 -8.23 39.32 15.29
C ILE A 255 -8.63 39.26 13.81
N ILE A 256 -9.84 38.77 13.49
CA ILE A 256 -10.32 38.70 12.10
C ILE A 256 -10.44 40.11 11.49
N LYS A 257 -10.92 41.10 12.24
CA LYS A 257 -10.97 42.51 11.79
C LYS A 257 -9.61 43.13 11.53
N SER A 258 -8.53 42.64 12.14
CA SER A 258 -7.18 43.16 11.89
C SER A 258 -6.54 42.64 10.60
N TYR A 259 -7.11 41.59 9.99
CA TYR A 259 -6.60 40.96 8.75
C TYR A 259 -7.39 41.36 7.49
N TRP A 260 -8.43 42.18 7.64
CA TRP A 260 -9.28 42.72 6.56
C TRP A 260 -9.37 44.25 6.68
#